data_AF-A0A964HB52-F1
#
_entry.id   AF-A0A964HB52-F1
#
_cell.length_a   1.000
_cell.length_b   1.000
_cell.length_c   1.000
_cell.angle_alpha   90.00
_cell.angle_beta   90.00
_cell.angle_gamma   90.00
#
_symmetry.space_group_name_H-M   'P 1'
#
loop_
_entity.id
_entity.type
_entity.pdbx_description
1 polymer ?
#
loop_
_entity_poly.entity_id
_entity_poly.type
_entity_poly.pdbx_seq_one_letter_code
_entity_poly.pdbx_strand_id
1 'polypeptide(L)'
;AYGRSLHWIRVERFWEGEYPEVKATPFQPVLCQQCGHAPCEPVCPVYASVHSEAQQINVQVYNRCVGTRYCANNCPYQARVFNWRDYHEEGPLNNALNPNVTVRRRGIMEKCTFCVQRIVRGEDTAKAEGRQVADGEVVTACAQACPTEAIVFGRLDDPESLVSRLQRDGRAVKLLEELGTEPAVTYLKGGSSYGRNS
;
A
#
# COMPACT_ATOMS: atom_id res chain seq x y z
N ALA A 1 22.42 -3.82 -9.73
CA ALA A 1 22.11 -4.45 -8.43
C ALA A 1 20.70 -5.02 -8.50
N TYR A 2 20.57 -6.35 -8.60
CA TYR A 2 19.30 -7.03 -8.80
C TYR A 2 18.44 -6.98 -7.52
N GLY A 3 17.15 -6.64 -7.62
CA GLY A 3 16.17 -6.79 -6.53
C GLY A 3 16.29 -5.83 -5.33
N ARG A 4 16.80 -4.60 -5.51
CA ARG A 4 16.97 -3.60 -4.42
C ARG A 4 16.27 -2.26 -4.67
N SER A 5 15.21 -2.26 -5.48
CA SER A 5 14.43 -1.04 -5.77
C SER A 5 13.63 -0.58 -4.55
N LEU A 6 13.58 0.73 -4.32
CA LEU A 6 12.77 1.35 -3.28
C LEU A 6 11.44 1.85 -3.86
N HIS A 7 10.56 0.89 -4.20
CA HIS A 7 9.19 1.19 -4.62
C HIS A 7 8.20 0.55 -3.65
N TRP A 8 7.35 1.36 -3.03
CA TRP A 8 6.33 0.89 -2.10
C TRP A 8 5.06 0.36 -2.79
N ILE A 9 4.91 0.73 -4.06
CA ILE A 9 3.91 0.23 -4.99
C ILE A 9 4.65 -0.18 -6.26
N ARG A 10 4.38 -1.40 -6.74
CA ARG A 10 4.96 -1.94 -7.97
C ARG A 10 3.82 -2.35 -8.90
N VAL A 11 3.97 -2.16 -10.20
CA VAL A 11 2.96 -2.55 -11.17
C VAL A 11 3.44 -3.83 -11.83
N GLU A 12 2.82 -4.94 -11.46
CA GLU A 12 3.12 -6.26 -12.00
C GLU A 12 2.46 -6.43 -13.37
N ARG A 13 3.17 -7.13 -14.24
CA ARG A 13 2.72 -7.51 -15.59
C ARG A 13 2.77 -9.03 -15.63
N PHE A 14 1.64 -9.67 -15.92
CA PHE A 14 1.63 -11.10 -16.20
C PHE A 14 1.47 -11.32 -17.70
N TRP A 15 1.84 -12.52 -18.13
CA TRP A 15 1.76 -12.96 -19.51
C TRP A 15 1.02 -14.28 -19.50
N GLU A 16 -0.01 -14.38 -20.32
CA GLU A 16 -0.84 -15.56 -20.48
C GLU A 16 -0.71 -16.09 -21.92
N GLY A 17 -0.79 -17.41 -22.06
CA GLY A 17 -0.67 -18.09 -23.35
C GLY A 17 0.75 -18.58 -23.65
N GLU A 18 0.87 -19.29 -24.78
CA GLU A 18 2.12 -19.86 -25.28
C GLU A 18 2.51 -19.18 -26.60
N TYR A 19 3.81 -19.15 -26.91
CA TYR A 19 4.28 -18.58 -28.17
C TYR A 19 3.66 -19.32 -29.37
N PRO A 20 3.12 -18.62 -30.39
CA PRO A 20 3.19 -17.16 -30.60
C PRO A 20 2.04 -16.34 -30.00
N GLU A 21 1.03 -16.96 -29.39
CA GLU A 21 -0.18 -16.32 -28.85
C GLU A 21 -0.03 -15.87 -27.39
N VAL A 22 1.06 -15.14 -27.08
CA VAL A 22 1.27 -14.58 -25.74
C VAL A 22 0.53 -13.25 -25.60
N LYS A 23 -0.32 -13.14 -24.60
CA LYS A 23 -1.04 -11.90 -24.25
C LYS A 23 -0.50 -11.33 -22.95
N ALA A 24 -0.21 -10.03 -22.93
CA ALA A 24 0.00 -9.32 -21.68
C ALA A 24 -1.34 -9.25 -20.93
N THR A 25 -1.37 -9.73 -19.69
CA THR A 25 -2.54 -9.58 -18.82
C THR A 25 -2.68 -8.13 -18.35
N PRO A 26 -3.81 -7.77 -17.72
CA PRO A 26 -3.96 -6.46 -17.09
C PRO A 26 -2.85 -6.18 -16.08
N PHE A 27 -2.42 -4.91 -16.03
CA PHE A 27 -1.45 -4.41 -15.07
C PHE A 27 -2.05 -4.46 -13.66
N GLN A 28 -1.33 -5.05 -12.71
CA GLN A 28 -1.78 -5.15 -11.31
C GLN A 28 -0.86 -4.35 -10.37
N PRO A 29 -1.33 -3.24 -9.78
CA PRO A 29 -0.56 -2.51 -8.79
C PRO A 29 -0.51 -3.28 -7.47
N VAL A 30 0.65 -3.81 -7.09
CA VAL A 30 0.89 -4.48 -5.82
C VAL A 30 1.60 -3.52 -4.86
N LEU A 31 0.98 -3.31 -3.71
CA LEU A 31 1.53 -2.54 -2.58
C LEU A 31 1.41 -3.37 -1.30
N CYS A 32 1.78 -2.78 -0.15
CA CYS A 32 1.45 -3.39 1.13
C CYS A 32 -0.07 -3.48 1.28
N GLN A 33 -0.56 -4.70 1.53
CA GLN A 33 -1.99 -5.01 1.57
C GLN A 33 -2.67 -4.60 2.90
N GLN A 34 -1.91 -4.07 3.87
CA GLN A 34 -2.34 -3.77 5.24
C GLN A 34 -3.21 -4.87 5.85
N CYS A 35 -2.68 -6.09 5.85
CA CYS A 35 -3.29 -7.28 6.43
C CYS A 35 -3.83 -7.05 7.85
N GLY A 36 -5.04 -7.54 8.14
CA GLY A 36 -5.57 -7.68 9.50
C GLY A 36 -4.76 -8.71 10.29
N HIS A 37 -4.63 -9.92 9.74
CA HIS A 37 -3.71 -10.94 10.23
C HIS A 37 -2.35 -10.81 9.54
N ALA A 38 -1.58 -9.79 9.91
CA ALA A 38 -0.31 -9.49 9.26
C ALA A 38 0.83 -10.43 9.70
N PRO A 39 1.32 -11.35 8.84
CA PRO A 39 2.41 -12.26 9.19
C PRO A 39 3.73 -11.52 9.44
N CYS A 40 3.87 -10.32 8.88
CA CYS A 40 5.06 -9.51 9.01
C CYS A 40 5.22 -8.76 10.35
N GLU A 41 4.20 -8.75 11.21
CA GLU A 41 4.25 -8.13 12.55
C GLU A 41 4.92 -9.02 13.60
N PRO A 42 4.45 -10.25 13.89
CA PRO A 42 4.97 -11.07 14.99
C PRO A 42 6.44 -11.48 14.81
N VAL A 43 6.95 -11.43 13.58
CA VAL A 43 8.33 -11.76 13.24
C VAL A 43 9.33 -10.64 13.52
N CYS A 44 8.86 -9.43 13.91
CA CYS A 44 9.74 -8.32 14.21
C CYS A 44 10.18 -8.37 15.70
N PRO A 45 11.45 -8.67 16.01
CA PRO A 45 11.90 -8.87 17.40
C PRO A 45 11.86 -7.60 18.26
N VAL A 46 11.75 -6.43 17.63
CA VAL A 46 11.77 -5.12 18.28
C VAL A 46 10.44 -4.37 18.14
N TYR A 47 9.40 -5.01 17.60
CA TYR A 47 8.08 -4.40 17.40
C TYR A 47 8.14 -3.10 16.57
N ALA A 48 8.97 -3.08 15.51
CA ALA A 48 9.03 -1.95 14.57
C ALA A 48 7.90 -1.98 13.54
N SER A 49 7.22 -3.12 13.38
CA SER A 49 6.01 -3.25 12.59
C SER A 49 4.89 -3.67 13.53
N VAL A 50 3.82 -2.89 13.60
CA VAL A 50 2.69 -3.13 14.50
C VAL A 50 1.38 -2.72 13.83
N HIS A 51 0.29 -3.35 14.22
CA HIS A 51 -1.04 -2.88 13.87
C HIS A 51 -1.39 -1.64 14.70
N SER A 52 -1.71 -0.52 14.06
CA SER A 52 -2.16 0.68 14.76
C SER A 52 -3.63 0.53 15.12
N GLU A 53 -3.97 0.61 16.41
CA GLU A 53 -5.36 0.64 16.85
C GLU A 53 -6.08 1.93 16.43
N ALA A 54 -5.36 3.05 16.33
CA ALA A 54 -5.95 4.33 15.99
C ALA A 54 -6.32 4.42 14.50
N GLN A 55 -5.41 4.00 13.61
CA GLN A 55 -5.61 4.09 12.16
C GLN A 55 -6.09 2.78 11.52
N GLN A 56 -6.14 1.67 12.26
CA GLN A 56 -6.50 0.33 11.76
C GLN A 56 -5.69 -0.09 10.52
N ILE A 57 -4.39 0.24 10.53
CA ILE A 57 -3.43 -0.13 9.48
C ILE A 57 -2.17 -0.71 10.11
N ASN A 58 -1.48 -1.56 9.37
CA ASN A 58 -0.12 -1.96 9.74
C ASN A 58 0.81 -0.73 9.58
N VAL A 59 1.46 -0.29 10.65
CA VAL A 59 2.40 0.84 10.64
C VAL A 59 3.82 0.32 10.72
N GLN A 60 4.71 0.93 9.93
CA GLN A 60 6.14 0.73 10.04
C GLN A 60 6.75 1.89 10.82
N VAL A 61 7.16 1.62 12.06
CA VAL A 61 7.86 2.57 12.91
C VAL A 61 9.34 2.55 12.54
N TYR A 62 9.78 3.55 11.78
CA TYR A 62 11.11 3.54 11.15
C TYR A 62 12.27 3.56 12.16
N ASN A 63 12.19 4.38 13.20
CA ASN A 63 13.25 4.54 14.21
C ASN A 63 13.43 3.32 15.13
N ARG A 64 12.45 2.41 15.17
CA ARG A 64 12.53 1.17 15.95
C ARG A 64 13.15 0.02 15.16
N CYS A 65 13.23 0.15 13.83
CA CYS A 65 13.72 -0.93 12.96
C CYS A 65 15.24 -1.13 13.11
N VAL A 66 15.64 -2.34 13.51
CA VAL A 66 17.06 -2.75 13.61
C VAL A 66 17.57 -3.52 12.38
N GLY A 67 16.78 -3.60 11.31
CA GLY A 67 17.24 -4.13 10.03
C GLY A 67 17.38 -5.65 9.94
N THR A 68 16.67 -6.44 10.77
CA THR A 68 16.70 -7.91 10.68
C THR A 68 16.13 -8.45 9.37
N ARG A 69 15.29 -7.67 8.69
CA ARG A 69 14.64 -7.97 7.40
C ARG A 69 13.69 -9.18 7.40
N TYR A 70 13.47 -9.84 8.54
CA TYR A 70 12.63 -11.03 8.59
C TYR A 70 11.15 -10.74 8.27
N CYS A 71 10.67 -9.53 8.56
CA CYS A 71 9.36 -9.06 8.13
C CYS A 71 9.17 -9.04 6.60
N ALA A 72 10.25 -8.85 5.82
CA ALA A 72 10.20 -8.93 4.37
C ALA A 72 9.99 -10.36 3.89
N ASN A 73 10.71 -11.31 4.50
CA ASN A 73 10.62 -12.73 4.17
C ASN A 73 9.24 -13.31 4.49
N ASN A 74 8.64 -12.88 5.61
CA ASN A 74 7.32 -13.37 6.02
C ASN A 74 6.15 -12.64 5.33
N CYS A 75 6.41 -11.62 4.53
CA CYS A 75 5.36 -10.93 3.77
C CYS A 75 5.10 -11.69 2.47
N PRO A 76 3.92 -12.32 2.29
CA PRO A 76 3.64 -13.14 1.10
C PRO A 76 3.61 -12.29 -0.18
N TYR A 77 3.37 -10.99 -0.04
CA TYR A 77 3.35 -10.03 -1.14
C TYR A 77 4.72 -9.40 -1.43
N GLN A 78 5.78 -9.72 -0.69
CA GLN A 78 7.10 -9.06 -0.81
C GLN A 78 7.00 -7.52 -0.85
N ALA A 79 6.06 -6.96 -0.09
CA ALA A 79 5.70 -5.54 -0.16
C ALA A 79 6.52 -4.63 0.77
N ARG A 80 7.59 -5.18 1.36
CA ARG A 80 8.52 -4.45 2.23
C ARG A 80 9.86 -4.31 1.55
N VAL A 81 10.37 -3.09 1.50
CA VAL A 81 11.65 -2.74 0.88
C VAL A 81 12.66 -2.37 1.95
N PHE A 82 13.94 -2.65 1.71
CA PHE A 82 15.00 -2.40 2.67
C PHE A 82 15.94 -1.31 2.16
N ASN A 83 16.28 -0.36 3.02
CA ASN A 83 17.29 0.64 2.73
C ASN A 83 18.69 0.04 2.82
N TRP A 84 19.27 -0.27 1.65
CA TRP A 84 20.61 -0.83 1.55
C TRP A 84 21.73 0.21 1.68
N ARG A 85 21.40 1.47 1.45
CA ARG A 85 22.32 2.61 1.42
C ARG A 85 21.69 3.77 2.16
N ASP A 86 22.50 4.74 2.51
CA ASP A 86 21.99 6.04 2.92
C ASP A 86 21.63 6.82 1.66
N TYR A 87 20.36 7.16 1.53
CA TYR A 87 19.83 7.98 0.45
C TYR A 87 19.72 9.40 0.99
N HIS A 88 20.81 10.16 0.83
CA HIS A 88 20.87 11.56 1.20
C HIS A 88 20.78 12.42 -0.06
N GLU A 89 19.77 13.28 -0.11
CA GLU A 89 19.69 14.34 -1.11
C GLU A 89 20.43 15.56 -0.57
N GLU A 90 21.42 16.05 -1.33
CA GLU A 90 22.11 17.29 -1.02
C GLU A 90 21.25 18.52 -1.40
N GLY A 91 21.57 19.67 -0.84
CA GLY A 91 20.89 20.92 -1.20
C GLY A 91 21.12 21.27 -2.68
N PRO A 92 20.07 21.62 -3.46
CA PRO A 92 18.71 21.98 -3.04
C PRO A 92 17.66 20.85 -3.17
N LEU A 93 18.06 19.63 -3.55
CA LEU A 93 17.13 18.51 -3.81
C LEU A 93 16.41 18.05 -2.53
N ASN A 94 17.01 18.28 -1.37
CA ASN A 94 16.37 18.06 -0.07
C ASN A 94 15.02 18.81 0.08
N ASN A 95 14.81 19.92 -0.64
CA ASN A 95 13.55 20.68 -0.61
C ASN A 95 12.39 19.95 -1.32
N ALA A 96 12.67 18.94 -2.14
CA ALA A 96 11.65 18.10 -2.76
C ALA A 96 11.06 17.06 -1.78
N LEU A 97 11.68 16.88 -0.61
CA LEU A 97 11.25 15.89 0.38
C LEU A 97 10.03 16.40 1.16
N ASN A 98 9.08 15.49 1.41
CA ASN A 98 7.89 15.82 2.20
C ASN A 98 8.26 15.95 3.69
N PRO A 99 8.02 17.11 4.34
CA PRO A 99 8.39 17.32 5.75
C PRO A 99 7.60 16.44 6.72
N ASN A 100 6.43 15.93 6.30
CA ASN A 100 5.55 15.11 7.13
C ASN A 100 5.85 13.61 7.03
N VAL A 101 6.90 13.21 6.30
CA VAL A 101 7.32 11.81 6.19
C VAL A 101 8.79 11.73 6.58
N THR A 102 9.10 10.87 7.55
CA THR A 102 10.49 10.63 7.99
C THR A 102 11.36 10.27 6.79
N VAL A 103 12.55 10.87 6.65
CA VAL A 103 13.57 10.40 5.69
C VAL A 103 14.37 9.29 6.37
N ARG A 104 14.46 8.12 5.73
CA ARG A 104 15.02 6.92 6.35
C ARG A 104 16.50 6.77 5.98
N ARG A 105 17.27 6.23 6.91
CA ARG A 105 18.69 5.87 6.72
C ARG A 105 18.82 4.41 6.32
N ARG A 106 20.04 3.99 5.97
CA ARG A 106 20.39 2.59 5.74
C ARG A 106 19.97 1.71 6.92
N GLY A 107 19.64 0.45 6.64
CA GLY A 107 19.29 -0.52 7.68
C GLY A 107 17.83 -0.52 8.10
N ILE A 108 16.98 0.34 7.52
CA ILE A 108 15.57 0.47 7.89
C ILE A 108 14.68 -0.19 6.83
N MET A 109 13.69 -0.96 7.28
CA MET A 109 12.62 -1.49 6.43
C MET A 109 11.54 -0.43 6.20
N GLU A 110 10.99 -0.41 4.99
CA GLU A 110 9.89 0.45 4.59
C GLU A 110 8.82 -0.35 3.86
N LYS A 111 7.65 0.27 3.71
CA LYS A 111 6.51 -0.27 2.98
C LYS A 111 5.52 0.85 2.70
N CYS A 112 4.51 0.58 1.87
CA CYS A 112 3.34 1.43 1.80
C CYS A 112 2.66 1.53 3.18
N THR A 113 2.39 2.75 3.63
CA THR A 113 1.68 3.05 4.89
C THR A 113 0.32 3.70 4.62
N PHE A 114 -0.27 3.47 3.44
CA PHE A 114 -1.48 4.17 2.97
C PHE A 114 -1.39 5.69 3.12
N CYS A 115 -0.18 6.24 2.96
CA CYS A 115 0.08 7.65 3.18
C CYS A 115 -0.41 8.12 4.56
N VAL A 116 -0.04 7.43 5.64
CA VAL A 116 -0.42 7.75 7.03
C VAL A 116 -0.33 9.25 7.37
N GLN A 117 0.64 9.97 6.81
CA GLN A 117 0.79 11.42 6.97
C GLN A 117 -0.42 12.23 6.47
N ARG A 118 -1.15 11.72 5.47
CA ARG A 118 -2.40 12.30 4.95
C ARG A 118 -3.60 11.87 5.77
N ILE A 119 -3.61 10.62 6.25
CA ILE A 119 -4.65 10.10 7.15
C ILE A 119 -4.68 10.93 8.43
N VAL A 120 -3.55 11.05 9.13
CA VAL A 120 -3.43 11.82 10.37
C VAL A 120 -3.84 13.29 10.16
N ARG A 121 -3.40 13.92 9.07
CA ARG A 121 -3.80 15.30 8.76
C ARG A 121 -5.31 15.46 8.56
N GLY A 122 -5.95 14.50 7.88
CA GLY A 122 -7.40 14.50 7.67
C GLY A 122 -8.15 14.28 8.98
N GLU A 123 -7.69 13.32 9.80
CA GLU A 123 -8.21 13.07 11.14
C GLU A 123 -8.10 14.31 12.04
N ASP A 124 -6.96 14.98 12.04
CA ASP A 124 -6.73 16.20 12.84
C ASP A 124 -7.68 17.33 12.43
N THR A 125 -7.89 17.51 11.11
CA THR A 125 -8.78 18.54 10.57
C THR A 125 -10.23 18.25 10.93
N ALA A 126 -10.71 17.02 10.70
CA ALA A 126 -12.05 16.60 11.06
C ALA A 126 -12.30 16.73 12.57
N LYS A 127 -11.31 16.34 13.39
CA LYS A 127 -11.37 16.48 14.86
C LYS A 127 -11.44 17.94 15.30
N ALA A 128 -10.67 18.84 14.68
CA ALA A 128 -10.73 20.27 14.96
C ALA A 128 -12.10 20.87 14.62
N GLU A 129 -12.77 20.33 13.60
CA GLU A 129 -14.12 20.71 13.17
C GLU A 129 -15.24 19.97 13.92
N GLY A 130 -14.91 19.07 14.87
CA GLY A 130 -15.88 18.32 15.66
C GLY A 130 -16.69 17.29 14.87
N ARG A 131 -16.17 16.83 13.73
CA ARG A 131 -16.81 15.84 12.84
C ARG A 131 -15.91 14.64 12.57
N GLN A 132 -16.47 13.62 11.93
CA GLN A 132 -15.67 12.53 11.38
C GLN A 132 -15.11 12.91 10.00
N VAL A 133 -14.06 12.19 9.59
CA VAL A 133 -13.51 12.28 8.23
C VAL A 133 -14.56 11.83 7.23
N ALA A 134 -14.85 12.66 6.24
CA ALA A 134 -15.80 12.37 5.17
C ALA A 134 -15.18 11.48 4.09
N ASP A 135 -16.01 10.72 3.38
CA ASP A 135 -15.55 9.93 2.23
C ASP A 135 -14.92 10.85 1.16
N GLY A 136 -13.78 10.43 0.61
CA GLY A 136 -12.99 11.22 -0.34
C GLY A 136 -12.20 12.39 0.25
N GLU A 137 -12.31 12.72 1.55
CA GLU A 137 -11.52 13.79 2.17
C GLU A 137 -10.03 13.44 2.27
N VAL A 138 -9.72 12.18 2.59
CA VAL A 138 -8.35 11.66 2.59
C VAL A 138 -8.09 10.91 1.30
N VAL A 139 -7.31 11.53 0.41
CA VAL A 139 -6.86 10.89 -0.84
C VAL A 139 -5.38 10.55 -0.73
N THR A 140 -5.03 9.28 -0.94
CA THR A 140 -3.62 8.83 -0.94
C THR A 140 -2.87 9.36 -2.17
N ALA A 141 -1.53 9.40 -2.09
CA ALA A 141 -0.72 9.90 -3.20
C ALA A 141 -0.91 9.07 -4.48
N CYS A 142 -1.02 7.75 -4.37
CA CYS A 142 -1.24 6.88 -5.53
C CYS A 142 -2.66 7.00 -6.10
N ALA A 143 -3.68 7.19 -5.27
CA ALA A 143 -5.04 7.48 -5.74
C ALA A 143 -5.10 8.82 -6.49
N GLN A 144 -4.55 9.89 -5.89
CA GLN A 144 -4.55 11.23 -6.49
C GLN A 144 -3.76 11.27 -7.81
N ALA A 145 -2.66 10.52 -7.92
CA ALA A 145 -1.81 10.53 -9.11
C ALA A 145 -2.34 9.66 -10.26
N CYS A 146 -3.33 8.80 -10.01
CA CYS A 146 -3.82 7.85 -11.01
C CYS A 146 -4.85 8.52 -11.94
N PRO A 147 -4.54 8.77 -13.22
CA PRO A 147 -5.46 9.48 -14.12
C PRO A 147 -6.70 8.68 -14.48
N THR A 148 -6.64 7.35 -14.36
CA THR A 148 -7.75 6.43 -14.63
C THR A 148 -8.55 6.09 -13.38
N GLU A 149 -8.25 6.73 -12.23
CA GLU A 149 -8.94 6.51 -10.95
C GLU A 149 -9.00 5.03 -10.52
N ALA A 150 -7.95 4.26 -10.84
CA ALA A 150 -7.93 2.82 -10.57
C ALA A 150 -7.75 2.48 -9.08
N ILE A 151 -7.32 3.44 -8.26
CA ILE A 151 -7.10 3.27 -6.82
C ILE A 151 -8.08 4.16 -6.08
N VAL A 152 -9.02 3.53 -5.38
CA VAL A 152 -9.93 4.20 -4.46
C VAL A 152 -9.48 3.90 -3.03
N PHE A 153 -9.40 4.94 -2.21
CA PHE A 153 -9.05 4.83 -0.79
C PHE A 153 -10.14 5.49 0.05
N GLY A 154 -10.47 4.87 1.17
CA GLY A 154 -11.51 5.37 2.07
C GLY A 154 -11.68 4.47 3.29
N ARG A 155 -12.69 4.77 4.09
CA ARG A 155 -13.06 4.04 5.31
C ARG A 155 -13.86 2.78 4.98
N LEU A 156 -13.43 1.64 5.52
CA LEU A 156 -14.13 0.35 5.37
C LEU A 156 -15.24 0.13 6.41
N ASP A 157 -15.19 0.88 7.51
CA ASP A 157 -16.18 0.82 8.60
C ASP A 157 -17.45 1.63 8.30
N ASP A 158 -17.41 2.52 7.31
CA ASP A 158 -18.58 3.20 6.75
C ASP A 158 -19.15 2.39 5.57
N PRO A 159 -20.35 1.79 5.68
CA PRO A 159 -20.97 1.02 4.60
C PRO A 159 -21.33 1.86 3.37
N GLU A 160 -21.47 3.17 3.49
CA GLU A 160 -21.86 4.06 2.38
C GLU A 160 -20.65 4.60 1.61
N SER A 161 -19.43 4.43 2.15
CA SER A 161 -18.21 4.85 1.46
C SER A 161 -18.06 4.16 0.10
N LEU A 162 -17.42 4.85 -0.85
CA LEU A 162 -17.18 4.28 -2.17
C LEU A 162 -16.37 2.97 -2.09
N VAL A 163 -15.34 2.92 -1.23
CA VAL A 163 -14.49 1.72 -1.08
C VAL A 163 -15.27 0.53 -0.50
N SER A 164 -16.15 0.76 0.47
CA SER A 164 -16.98 -0.29 1.08
C SER A 164 -17.98 -0.88 0.11
N ARG A 165 -18.51 -0.05 -0.81
CA ARG A 165 -19.38 -0.49 -1.91
C ARG A 165 -18.61 -1.30 -2.95
N LEU A 166 -17.43 -0.83 -3.36
CA LEU A 166 -16.57 -1.55 -4.32
C LEU A 166 -16.06 -2.89 -3.79
N GLN A 167 -15.78 -3.00 -2.49
CA GLN A 167 -15.36 -4.27 -1.88
C GLN A 167 -16.45 -5.36 -1.94
N ARG A 168 -17.73 -4.96 -2.02
CA ARG A 168 -18.88 -5.86 -2.15
C ARG A 168 -19.28 -6.14 -3.61
N ASP A 169 -18.60 -5.56 -4.60
CA ASP A 169 -18.83 -5.84 -6.02
C ASP A 169 -18.53 -7.31 -6.32
N GLY A 170 -19.31 -7.97 -7.19
CA GLY A 170 -19.11 -9.38 -7.55
C GLY A 170 -17.77 -9.68 -8.25
N ARG A 171 -17.02 -8.65 -8.67
CA ARG A 171 -15.67 -8.76 -9.25
C ARG A 171 -14.56 -8.61 -8.21
N ALA A 172 -14.89 -8.31 -6.96
CA ALA A 172 -13.94 -8.12 -5.89
C ALA A 172 -13.17 -9.42 -5.61
N VAL A 173 -11.85 -9.31 -5.53
CA VAL A 173 -10.94 -10.39 -5.14
C VAL A 173 -9.85 -9.86 -4.23
N LYS A 174 -9.46 -10.67 -3.24
CA LYS A 174 -8.29 -10.41 -2.41
C LYS A 174 -7.12 -11.25 -2.90
N LEU A 175 -5.93 -10.65 -2.90
CA LEU A 175 -4.72 -11.33 -3.35
C LEU A 175 -4.30 -12.36 -2.29
N LEU A 176 -4.06 -13.61 -2.69
CA LEU A 176 -3.64 -14.69 -1.79
C LEU A 176 -4.56 -14.87 -0.56
N GLU A 177 -5.87 -14.80 -0.79
CA GLU A 177 -6.89 -14.90 0.26
C GLU A 177 -6.81 -16.23 1.03
N GLU A 178 -6.39 -17.30 0.35
CA GLU A 178 -6.18 -18.63 0.92
C GLU A 178 -5.17 -18.68 2.08
N LEU A 179 -4.29 -17.67 2.20
CA LEU A 179 -3.33 -17.57 3.29
C LEU A 179 -3.92 -17.01 4.59
N GLY A 180 -5.18 -16.56 4.58
CA GLY A 180 -5.87 -16.06 5.79
C GLY A 180 -5.25 -14.78 6.38
N THR A 181 -4.51 -14.01 5.56
CA THR A 181 -3.85 -12.76 6.01
C THR A 181 -4.81 -11.57 6.15
N GLU A 182 -6.07 -11.74 5.74
CA GLU A 182 -7.11 -10.71 5.74
C GLU A 182 -6.65 -9.36 5.12
N PRO A 183 -6.29 -9.32 3.82
CA PRO A 183 -5.94 -8.07 3.14
C PRO A 183 -7.02 -7.00 3.24
N ALA A 184 -6.61 -5.76 3.50
CA ALA A 184 -7.49 -4.58 3.41
C ALA A 184 -7.64 -4.09 1.97
N VAL A 185 -6.61 -4.29 1.12
CA VAL A 185 -6.69 -3.98 -0.30
C VAL A 185 -7.51 -5.04 -1.02
N THR A 186 -8.50 -4.58 -1.79
CA THR A 186 -9.35 -5.42 -2.64
C THR A 186 -9.13 -5.02 -4.09
N TYR A 187 -8.90 -6.00 -4.95
CA TYR A 187 -8.75 -5.80 -6.40
C TYR A 187 -10.08 -6.08 -7.09
N LEU A 188 -10.40 -5.32 -8.13
CA LEU A 188 -11.55 -5.60 -8.99
C LEU A 188 -11.06 -6.28 -10.26
N LYS A 189 -11.60 -7.47 -10.55
CA LYS A 189 -11.35 -8.14 -11.83
C LYS A 189 -11.81 -7.24 -12.98
N GLY A 190 -10.95 -7.08 -13.97
CA GLY A 190 -11.31 -6.45 -15.23
C GLY A 190 -12.40 -7.26 -15.94
N GLY A 191 -13.34 -6.58 -16.61
CA GLY A 191 -14.28 -7.27 -17.49
C GLY A 191 -13.57 -7.84 -18.71
N SER A 192 -14.12 -8.92 -19.29
CA SER A 192 -13.65 -9.55 -20.54
C SER A 192 -13.66 -8.63 -21.77
N SER A 193 -14.09 -7.37 -21.65
CA SER A 193 -14.37 -6.47 -22.77
C SER A 193 -13.23 -5.52 -23.17
N TYR A 194 -12.02 -5.67 -22.62
CA TYR A 194 -10.84 -5.00 -23.18
C TYR A 194 -10.46 -5.67 -24.52
N GLY A 195 -11.23 -5.37 -25.58
CA GLY A 195 -11.02 -5.87 -26.94
C GLY A 195 -12.25 -6.28 -27.76
N ARG A 196 -13.50 -6.10 -27.28
CA ARG A 196 -14.70 -6.28 -28.11
C ARG A 196 -15.65 -5.10 -27.97
N ASN A 197 -15.39 -4.07 -28.77
CA ASN A 197 -16.40 -3.16 -29.28
C ASN A 197 -15.95 -2.72 -30.69
N SER A 198 -16.13 -3.64 -31.64
CA SER A 198 -16.49 -3.39 -33.05
C SER A 198 -17.08 -4.66 -33.62
#